data_AF-A0A6M2DGM0-F1
#
_entry.id   AF-A0A6M2DGM0-F1
#
_cell.length_a   1.000
_cell.length_b   1.000
_cell.length_c   1.000
_cell.angle_alpha   90.00
_cell.angle_beta   90.00
_cell.angle_gamma   90.00
#
_symmetry.space_group_name_H-M   'P 1'
#
loop_
_entity.id
_entity.type
_entity.pdbx_description
1 polymer ?
#
loop_
_entity_poly.entity_id
_entity_poly.type
_entity_poly.pdbx_seq_one_letter_code
_entity_poly.pdbx_strand_id
1 'polypeptide(L)'
;HIFWDEKEAETEYIEEELVVYADFGELLDEELLDEKDLNVQLIGIESETPILQLGGHVFRGTWDEPMGTAVIFEVTDEPMPGDPLFDSTPDFTLKYDCKANKKLNMGRIFIEKKSDVTDAKTMKPERNIPTCKTLEEAFEKLVNDANEMNI
;
A
#
# COMPACT_ATOMS: atom_id res chain seq x y z
N HIS A 1 57.83 3.17 -17.54
CA HIS A 1 57.23 3.36 -16.21
C HIS A 1 55.91 4.08 -16.39
N ILE A 2 54.81 3.36 -16.16
CA ILE A 2 53.44 3.86 -16.31
C ILE A 2 53.00 4.25 -14.91
N PHE A 3 52.73 5.53 -14.68
CA PHE A 3 52.10 6.00 -13.45
C PHE A 3 50.60 6.05 -13.72
N TRP A 4 49.88 5.05 -13.24
CA TRP A 4 48.44 5.16 -13.08
C TRP A 4 48.23 5.85 -11.73
N ASP A 5 47.74 7.09 -11.79
CA ASP A 5 47.26 7.82 -10.61
C ASP A 5 45.95 7.14 -10.19
N GLU A 6 46.03 6.24 -9.21
CA GLU A 6 44.88 5.69 -8.50
C GLU A 6 44.25 6.83 -7.70
N LYS A 7 43.44 7.66 -8.37
CA LYS A 7 42.45 8.45 -7.65
C LYS A 7 41.41 7.47 -7.12
N GLU A 8 41.43 7.28 -5.81
CA GLU A 8 40.34 6.66 -5.07
C GLU A 8 39.04 7.37 -5.48
N ALA A 9 38.17 6.64 -6.18
CA ALA A 9 36.84 7.10 -6.47
C ALA A 9 36.07 7.10 -5.14
N GLU A 10 36.05 8.24 -4.46
CA GLU A 10 35.08 8.51 -3.40
C GLU A 10 33.70 8.21 -3.98
N THR A 11 33.06 7.13 -3.52
CA THR A 11 31.71 6.78 -3.91
C THR A 11 30.77 7.81 -3.29
N GLU A 12 30.47 8.85 -4.04
CA GLU A 12 29.44 9.84 -3.71
C GLU A 12 28.09 9.11 -3.63
N TYR A 13 27.50 9.03 -2.44
CA TYR A 13 26.17 8.46 -2.25
C TYR A 13 25.15 9.34 -2.98
N ILE A 14 24.40 8.75 -3.90
CA ILE A 14 23.32 9.44 -4.62
C ILE A 14 22.03 9.25 -3.82
N GLU A 15 21.38 10.35 -3.46
CA GLU A 15 20.06 10.35 -2.84
C GLU A 15 18.99 10.30 -3.95
N GLU A 16 18.11 9.30 -3.91
CA GLU A 16 17.01 9.14 -4.87
C GLU A 16 15.66 9.46 -4.19
N GLU A 17 14.87 10.34 -4.79
CA GLU A 17 13.51 10.66 -4.37
C GLU A 17 12.48 9.92 -5.25
N LEU A 18 11.41 9.40 -4.65
CA LEU A 18 10.37 8.64 -5.35
C LEU A 18 8.97 9.15 -5.00
N VAL A 19 8.18 9.47 -6.03
CA VAL A 19 6.76 9.82 -5.90
C VAL A 19 5.90 8.57 -6.15
N VAL A 20 5.02 8.26 -5.19
CA VAL A 20 4.10 7.11 -5.25
C VAL A 20 2.66 7.60 -5.29
N TYR A 21 1.88 7.11 -6.26
CA TYR A 21 0.45 7.39 -6.33
C TYR A 21 -0.32 6.42 -5.40
N ALA A 22 -0.86 6.95 -4.30
CA ALA A 22 -1.71 6.18 -3.39
C ALA A 22 -3.19 6.33 -3.79
N ASP A 23 -3.81 5.21 -4.18
CA ASP A 23 -5.20 5.12 -4.60
C ASP A 23 -6.03 4.46 -3.51
N PHE A 24 -6.99 5.18 -2.95
CA PHE A 24 -7.85 4.72 -1.86
C PHE A 24 -9.23 4.23 -2.36
N GLY A 25 -9.44 4.20 -3.68
CA GLY A 25 -10.75 3.91 -4.27
C GLY A 25 -11.83 4.87 -3.77
N GLU A 26 -13.00 4.34 -3.42
CA GLU A 26 -14.16 5.12 -2.94
C GLU A 26 -14.17 5.32 -1.41
N LEU A 27 -13.07 5.03 -0.71
CA LEU A 27 -13.06 4.91 0.75
C LEU A 27 -12.60 6.16 1.51
N LEU A 28 -12.18 7.22 0.81
CA LEU A 28 -11.76 8.48 1.44
C LEU A 28 -12.95 9.43 1.61
N ASP A 29 -13.08 9.93 2.84
CA ASP A 29 -14.01 10.99 3.20
C ASP A 29 -13.33 12.36 2.96
N GLU A 30 -13.99 13.27 2.25
CA GLU A 30 -13.47 14.63 2.03
C GLU A 30 -13.26 15.36 3.37
N GLU A 31 -14.14 15.10 4.36
CA GLU A 31 -14.03 15.69 5.70
C GLU A 31 -12.72 15.27 6.41
N LEU A 32 -12.22 14.06 6.14
CA LEU A 32 -10.95 13.58 6.69
C LEU A 32 -9.76 14.35 6.13
N LEU A 33 -9.78 14.68 4.83
CA LEU A 33 -8.69 15.37 4.16
C LEU A 33 -8.60 16.85 4.55
N ASP A 34 -9.72 17.45 4.93
CA ASP A 34 -9.82 18.84 5.37
C ASP A 34 -9.48 19.06 6.85
N GLU A 35 -9.17 17.99 7.61
CA GLU A 35 -8.76 18.10 9.00
C GLU A 35 -7.41 18.86 9.12
N LYS A 36 -7.44 20.03 9.79
CA LYS A 36 -6.25 20.88 9.97
C LYS A 36 -5.04 20.19 10.60
N ASP A 37 -5.28 19.16 11.40
CA ASP A 37 -4.26 18.40 12.12
C ASP A 37 -4.25 16.92 11.70
N LEU A 38 -4.55 16.64 10.42
CA LEU A 38 -4.59 15.29 9.87
C LEU A 38 -3.26 14.56 10.11
N ASN A 39 -3.30 13.51 10.94
CA ASN A 39 -2.13 12.68 11.20
C ASN A 39 -1.90 11.71 10.03
N VAL A 40 -0.68 11.70 9.48
CA VAL A 40 -0.26 10.76 8.44
C VAL A 40 0.91 9.93 8.96
N GLN A 41 0.74 8.62 9.03
CA GLN A 41 1.81 7.70 9.43
C GLN A 41 1.89 6.51 8.48
N LEU A 42 3.06 6.35 7.85
CA LEU A 42 3.36 5.26 6.92
C LEU A 42 4.34 4.28 7.57
N ILE A 43 4.04 2.98 7.51
CA ILE A 43 4.83 1.92 8.11
C ILE A 43 5.15 0.87 7.03
N GLY A 44 6.43 0.53 6.91
CA GLY A 44 6.88 -0.55 6.05
C GLY A 44 6.65 -0.30 4.57
N ILE A 45 6.99 0.90 4.07
CA ILE A 45 6.85 1.24 2.64
C ILE A 45 7.59 0.25 1.73
N GLU A 46 8.74 -0.26 2.16
CA GLU A 46 9.52 -1.28 1.41
C GLU A 46 8.90 -2.69 1.47
N SER A 47 7.84 -2.89 2.27
CA SER A 47 7.18 -4.19 2.38
C SER A 47 6.14 -4.39 1.27
N GLU A 48 5.79 -5.64 1.03
CA GLU A 48 4.71 -6.02 0.10
C GLU A 48 3.34 -5.47 0.53
N THR A 49 3.15 -5.25 1.83
CA THR A 49 1.88 -4.75 2.38
C THR A 49 2.09 -3.61 3.37
N PRO A 50 2.42 -2.40 2.88
CA PRO A 50 2.62 -1.24 3.72
C PRO A 50 1.32 -0.87 4.47
N ILE A 51 1.47 -0.24 5.63
CA ILE A 51 0.34 0.24 6.42
C ILE A 51 0.38 1.76 6.45
N LEU A 52 -0.74 2.39 6.10
CA LEU A 52 -0.92 3.84 6.18
C LEU A 52 -2.01 4.14 7.19
N GLN A 53 -1.71 4.98 8.18
CA GLN A 53 -2.69 5.60 9.04
C GLN A 53 -2.92 7.03 8.56
N LEU A 54 -4.19 7.38 8.33
CA LEU A 54 -4.65 8.69 7.93
C LEU A 54 -5.76 9.11 8.90
N GLY A 55 -5.44 10.03 9.81
CA GLY A 55 -6.27 10.40 10.94
C GLY A 55 -6.59 9.18 11.81
N GLY A 56 -7.89 8.88 11.97
CA GLY A 56 -8.40 7.71 12.69
C GLY A 56 -8.58 6.45 11.83
N HIS A 57 -8.16 6.46 10.56
CA HIS A 57 -8.34 5.34 9.64
C HIS A 57 -7.03 4.65 9.32
N VAL A 58 -7.10 3.32 9.17
CA VAL A 58 -5.95 2.49 8.88
C VAL A 58 -6.19 1.78 7.55
N PHE A 59 -5.18 1.82 6.70
CA PHE A 59 -5.20 1.27 5.35
C PHE A 59 -4.03 0.30 5.18
N ARG A 60 -4.28 -0.77 4.43
CA ARG A 60 -3.28 -1.72 3.99
C ARG A 60 -3.07 -1.54 2.50
N GLY A 61 -1.83 -1.28 2.11
CA GLY A 61 -1.42 -1.13 0.74
C GLY A 61 -1.11 -2.45 0.06
N THR A 62 -1.27 -2.46 -1.26
CA THR A 62 -0.73 -3.46 -2.19
C THR A 62 -0.11 -2.72 -3.37
N TRP A 63 1.13 -3.07 -3.71
CA TRP A 63 1.82 -2.48 -4.86
C TRP A 63 1.16 -2.87 -6.18
N ASP A 64 1.11 -1.92 -7.09
CA ASP A 64 0.58 -2.06 -8.44
C ASP A 64 1.57 -1.48 -9.44
N GLU A 65 1.70 -2.15 -10.59
CA GLU A 65 2.59 -1.79 -11.68
C GLU A 65 1.75 -1.27 -12.85
N PRO A 66 1.31 -0.01 -12.80
CA PRO A 66 0.44 0.53 -13.83
C PRO A 66 1.19 0.62 -15.17
N MET A 67 0.51 0.21 -16.25
CA MET A 67 1.00 0.49 -17.60
C MET A 67 0.85 1.98 -17.90
N GLY A 68 1.95 2.73 -17.80
CA GLY A 68 1.97 4.17 -18.08
C GLY A 68 2.65 4.98 -16.99
N THR A 69 2.25 6.23 -16.86
CA THR A 69 2.76 7.16 -15.84
C THR A 69 1.62 8.08 -15.44
N ALA A 70 1.35 8.15 -14.14
CA ALA A 70 0.42 9.13 -13.61
C ALA A 70 1.08 10.51 -13.65
N VAL A 71 0.38 11.50 -14.17
CA VAL A 71 0.84 12.90 -14.25
C VAL A 71 -0.11 13.73 -13.41
N ILE A 72 0.43 14.44 -12.42
CA ILE A 72 -0.32 15.23 -11.45
C ILE A 72 -0.22 16.70 -11.86
N PHE A 73 -1.37 17.38 -11.81
CA PHE A 73 -1.47 18.80 -12.09
C PHE A 73 -2.14 19.51 -10.92
N GLU A 74 -1.66 20.70 -10.61
CA GLU A 74 -2.29 21.61 -9.65
C GLU A 74 -3.15 22.63 -10.39
N VAL A 75 -4.32 22.93 -9.81
CA VAL A 75 -5.17 24.02 -10.27
C VAL A 75 -4.55 25.35 -9.84
N THR A 76 -4.46 26.30 -10.76
CA THR A 76 -3.94 27.64 -10.50
C THR A 76 -4.82 28.69 -11.19
N ASP A 77 -4.94 29.86 -10.55
CA ASP A 77 -5.66 31.01 -11.09
C ASP A 77 -4.77 31.87 -12.01
N GLU A 78 -3.53 31.43 -12.26
CA GLU A 78 -2.63 32.13 -13.19
C GLU A 78 -3.19 32.05 -14.62
N PRO A 79 -3.43 33.21 -15.28
CA PRO A 79 -3.98 33.21 -16.63
C PRO A 79 -2.94 32.66 -17.61
N MET A 80 -3.38 31.72 -18.46
CA MET A 80 -2.51 31.19 -19.52
C MET A 80 -2.29 32.28 -20.58
N PRO A 81 -1.05 32.52 -21.03
CA PRO A 81 -0.81 33.41 -22.16
C PRO A 81 -1.46 32.80 -23.41
N GLY A 82 -2.45 33.49 -23.98
CA GLY A 82 -3.16 33.10 -25.20
C GLY A 82 -3.33 34.27 -26.16
N ASP A 83 -3.77 34.00 -27.38
CA ASP A 83 -4.10 35.02 -28.37
C ASP A 83 -5.39 35.75 -27.96
N PRO A 84 -5.36 37.06 -27.69
CA PRO A 84 -6.54 37.82 -27.26
C PRO A 84 -7.69 37.83 -28.28
N LEU A 85 -7.43 37.51 -29.55
CA LEU A 85 -8.42 37.52 -30.62
C LEU A 85 -9.11 36.16 -30.81
N PHE A 86 -8.46 35.07 -30.44
CA PHE A 86 -8.92 33.71 -30.75
C PHE A 86 -9.13 32.84 -29.50
N ASP A 87 -8.48 33.16 -28.39
CA ASP A 87 -8.52 32.35 -27.17
C ASP A 87 -9.45 32.96 -26.12
N SER A 88 -10.36 32.14 -25.59
CA SER A 88 -11.13 32.47 -24.39
C SER A 88 -10.29 32.18 -23.16
N THR A 89 -10.18 33.14 -22.24
CA THR A 89 -9.50 32.92 -20.95
C THR A 89 -10.29 31.91 -20.12
N PRO A 90 -9.70 30.77 -19.73
CA PRO A 90 -10.38 29.80 -18.86
C PRO A 90 -10.46 30.32 -17.42
N ASP A 91 -11.43 29.82 -16.65
CA ASP A 91 -11.63 30.22 -15.24
C ASP A 91 -10.47 29.81 -14.32
N PHE A 92 -9.75 28.75 -14.70
CA PHE A 92 -8.54 28.28 -14.04
C PHE A 92 -7.61 27.63 -15.07
N THR A 93 -6.34 27.48 -14.71
CA THR A 93 -5.36 26.73 -15.51
C THR A 93 -4.76 25.60 -14.70
N LEU A 94 -4.10 24.67 -15.39
CA LEU A 94 -3.46 23.51 -14.78
C LEU A 94 -1.95 23.64 -14.95
N LYS A 95 -1.22 23.55 -13.84
CA LYS A 95 0.24 23.55 -13.82
C LYS A 95 0.73 22.14 -13.54
N TYR A 96 1.68 21.65 -14.33
CA TYR A 96 2.33 20.37 -14.05
C TYR A 96 3.04 20.45 -12.69
N ASP A 97 2.77 19.45 -11.84
CA ASP A 97 3.40 19.31 -10.53
C ASP A 97 4.41 18.17 -10.54
N CYS A 98 3.93 16.92 -10.60
CA CYS A 98 4.79 15.75 -10.56
C CYS A 98 4.27 14.59 -11.40
N LYS A 99 5.05 13.50 -11.41
CA LYS A 99 4.67 12.25 -12.06
C LYS A 99 5.02 11.07 -11.18
N ALA A 100 4.16 10.04 -11.18
CA ALA A 100 4.37 8.81 -10.44
C ALA A 100 4.34 7.60 -11.38
N ASN A 101 5.33 6.73 -11.23
CA ASN A 101 5.42 5.44 -11.94
C ASN A 101 5.10 4.26 -11.03
N LYS A 102 5.00 4.48 -9.72
CA LYS A 102 4.57 3.48 -8.74
C LYS A 102 3.20 3.81 -8.21
N LYS A 103 2.38 2.77 -8.05
CA LYS A 103 1.04 2.89 -7.50
C LYS A 103 0.89 1.98 -6.28
N LEU A 104 0.22 2.48 -5.25
CA LEU A 104 -0.27 1.72 -4.11
C LEU A 104 -1.79 1.75 -4.12
N ASN A 105 -2.42 0.57 -4.20
CA ASN A 105 -3.84 0.44 -3.92
C ASN A 105 -4.02 0.27 -2.40
N MET A 106 -4.82 1.12 -1.78
CA MET A 106 -5.02 1.21 -0.32
C MET A 106 -6.41 0.72 0.06
N GLY A 107 -6.47 -0.42 0.75
CA GLY A 107 -7.72 -0.96 1.30
C GLY A 107 -7.87 -0.65 2.78
N ARG A 108 -9.02 -0.10 3.20
CA ARG A 108 -9.29 0.18 4.62
C ARG A 108 -9.36 -1.12 5.43
N ILE A 109 -8.72 -1.11 6.60
CA ILE A 109 -8.71 -2.23 7.55
C ILE A 109 -9.11 -1.75 8.95
N PHE A 110 -9.59 -2.69 9.77
CA PHE A 110 -9.88 -2.46 11.18
C PHE A 110 -8.90 -3.26 12.04
N ILE A 111 -8.35 -2.63 13.05
CA ILE A 111 -7.40 -3.27 13.97
C ILE A 111 -8.21 -3.96 15.07
N GLU A 112 -8.01 -5.26 15.20
CA GLU A 112 -8.54 -6.05 16.31
C GLU A 112 -7.45 -6.31 17.34
N LYS A 113 -7.82 -6.28 18.62
CA LYS A 113 -6.89 -6.67 19.69
C LYS A 113 -6.55 -8.14 19.49
N LYS A 114 -5.26 -8.46 19.46
CA LYS A 114 -4.80 -9.86 19.46
C LYS A 114 -5.37 -10.55 20.70
N SER A 115 -6.12 -11.63 20.51
CA SER A 115 -6.64 -12.42 21.63
C SER A 115 -5.46 -13.00 22.41
N ASP A 116 -5.41 -12.73 23.71
CA ASP A 116 -4.54 -13.49 24.60
C ASP A 116 -4.98 -14.95 24.51
N VAL A 117 -4.04 -15.85 24.20
CA VAL A 117 -4.29 -17.30 24.14
C VAL A 117 -4.47 -17.82 25.57
N THR A 118 -5.57 -17.43 26.21
CA THR A 118 -6.00 -17.97 27.51
C THR A 118 -7.51 -18.17 27.63
N ASP A 119 -8.34 -17.77 26.65
CA ASP A 119 -9.78 -18.03 26.70
C ASP A 119 -10.27 -18.82 25.49
N ALA A 120 -9.81 -20.07 25.41
CA ALA A 120 -10.54 -21.12 24.71
C ALA A 120 -11.81 -21.46 25.51
N LYS A 121 -12.89 -20.69 25.33
CA LYS A 121 -14.25 -21.21 25.49
C LYS A 121 -15.28 -20.36 24.74
N THR A 122 -16.02 -21.07 23.89
CA THR A 122 -17.33 -20.70 23.30
C THR A 122 -17.34 -19.83 22.03
N MET A 123 -16.92 -20.41 20.91
CA MET A 123 -17.72 -20.34 19.68
C MET A 123 -17.41 -21.57 18.80
N LYS A 124 -18.42 -22.39 18.54
CA LYS A 124 -18.32 -23.53 17.62
C LYS A 124 -18.26 -22.99 16.18
N PRO A 125 -17.29 -23.42 15.35
CA PRO A 125 -17.59 -23.80 13.99
C PRO A 125 -17.61 -25.33 13.92
N GLU A 126 -18.70 -25.90 13.42
CA GLU A 126 -18.78 -27.31 13.09
C GLU A 126 -17.78 -27.62 11.96
N ARG A 127 -16.55 -27.90 12.34
CA ARG A 127 -15.65 -28.78 11.59
C ARG A 127 -15.08 -29.74 12.62
N ASN A 128 -15.47 -31.00 12.52
CA ASN A 128 -14.97 -32.08 13.37
C ASN A 128 -13.50 -32.32 13.00
N ILE A 129 -12.60 -31.50 13.55
CA ILE A 129 -11.16 -31.74 13.46
C ILE A 129 -10.87 -32.80 14.53
N PRO A 130 -10.40 -34.02 14.16
CA PRO A 130 -10.14 -35.05 15.13
C PRO A 130 -9.07 -34.58 16.11
N THR A 131 -9.40 -34.50 17.40
CA THR A 131 -8.43 -34.20 18.44
C THR A 131 -7.44 -35.37 18.53
N CYS A 132 -6.21 -35.15 18.07
CA CYS A 132 -5.12 -36.12 18.19
C CYS A 132 -4.10 -35.54 19.17
N LYS A 133 -3.51 -36.39 20.01
CA LYS A 133 -2.58 -35.93 21.06
C LYS A 133 -1.17 -35.72 20.49
N THR A 134 -0.86 -36.36 19.37
CA THR A 134 0.42 -36.28 18.67
C THR A 134 0.21 -36.11 17.17
N LEU A 135 1.26 -35.65 16.48
CA LEU A 135 1.26 -35.48 15.02
C LEU A 135 1.17 -36.83 14.30
N GLU A 136 1.83 -37.87 14.80
CA GLU A 136 1.68 -39.24 14.27
C GLU A 136 0.22 -39.74 14.31
N GLU A 137 -0.48 -39.57 15.43
CA GLU A 137 -1.89 -39.99 15.54
C GLU A 137 -2.80 -39.23 14.56
N ALA A 138 -2.50 -37.96 14.30
CA ALA A 138 -3.25 -37.14 13.33
C ALA A 138 -3.04 -37.62 11.89
N PHE A 139 -1.79 -37.98 11.56
CA PHE A 139 -1.43 -38.46 10.23
C PHE A 139 -2.05 -39.84 9.94
N GLU A 140 -2.00 -40.77 10.90
CA GLU A 140 -2.62 -42.10 10.76
C GLU A 140 -4.13 -42.02 10.56
N LYS A 141 -4.84 -41.15 11.29
CA LYS A 141 -6.28 -40.95 11.08
C LYS A 141 -6.62 -40.40 9.70
N LEU A 142 -5.88 -39.41 9.23
CA LEU A 142 -6.07 -38.83 7.89
C LEU A 142 -5.88 -39.87 6.78
N VAL A 143 -4.89 -40.75 6.93
CA VAL A 143 -4.63 -41.84 5.98
C VAL A 143 -5.75 -42.88 6.01
N ASN A 144 -6.26 -43.23 7.21
CA ASN A 144 -7.37 -44.18 7.34
C ASN A 144 -8.68 -43.61 6.78
N ASP A 145 -9.01 -42.36 7.08
CA ASP A 145 -10.22 -41.69 6.57
C ASP A 145 -10.18 -41.58 5.03
N ALA A 146 -9.00 -41.31 4.44
CA ALA A 146 -8.83 -41.27 2.99
C ALA A 146 -8.98 -42.66 2.33
N ASN A 147 -8.58 -43.72 3.01
CA ASN A 147 -8.73 -45.10 2.53
C ASN A 147 -10.19 -45.58 2.63
N GLU A 148 -10.95 -45.14 3.64
CA GLU A 148 -12.38 -45.45 3.76
C GLU A 148 -13.25 -44.74 2.71
N MET A 149 -12.75 -43.64 2.12
CA MET A 149 -13.44 -42.90 1.05
C MET A 149 -13.16 -43.41 -0.37
N ASN A 150 -12.31 -44.42 -0.54
CA ASN A 150 -11.93 -44.94 -1.86
C ASN A 150 -12.36 -46.41 -2.04
N ILE A 151 -13.67 -46.65 -2.09
CA ILE A 151 -14.28 -47.94 -2.47
C ILE A 151 -13.79 -48.39 -3.85
#